data_AF-A0A7S0WT56-F1
#
_entry.id   AF-A0A7S0WT56-F1
#
_cell.length_a   1.000
_cell.length_b   1.000
_cell.length_c   1.000
_cell.angle_alpha   90.00
_cell.angle_beta   90.00
_cell.angle_gamma   90.00
#
_symmetry.space_group_name_H-M   'P 1'
#
loop_
_entity.id
_entity.type
_entity.pdbx_description
1 polymer ?
#
loop_
_entity_poly.entity_id
_entity_poly.type
_entity_poly.pdbx_seq_one_letter_code
_entity_poly.pdbx_strand_id
1 'polypeptide(L)'
;MAVVVRAHDPNGAVSLIEGALGSAPGAVEQGRYVCIGDIIETDEQEGFLRGHGTHVVDGKLMATLCGVVERVNKLVFVRPLKTRYDAAQGDVVVARVTEVAGKKWVVDVGGRVAAGLLLSAVNLAGGVQRRRNAEDELAMRGVLKEGDLLSAEVQSVGSDGAAALHTRSAKYGKLAGGQLVCVPPALVKRQKQHFHTLDAIGVDLILGCNGMLWVAPAASRTTSADRHTGMEVDGEEDVSIPAPPKEQMEAVVRVGCALRALSRCYLPIYPATIMDTFELSLEKGVPPADMLGSAFLGEVVRSEAVRRHTAQGQAGAQ
;
A
#
# COMPACT_ATOMS: atom_id res chain seq x y z
N MET A 1 15.27 -17.62 -25.06
CA MET A 1 14.46 -16.39 -24.94
C MET A 1 15.39 -15.26 -24.52
N ALA A 2 15.53 -14.22 -25.35
CA ALA A 2 16.30 -13.04 -24.97
C ALA A 2 15.48 -12.22 -23.97
N VAL A 3 16.01 -12.00 -22.77
CA VAL A 3 15.40 -11.09 -21.78
C VAL A 3 15.59 -9.67 -22.33
N VAL A 4 14.53 -9.10 -22.90
CA VAL A 4 14.51 -7.70 -23.33
C VAL A 4 14.38 -6.84 -22.08
N VAL A 5 15.51 -6.39 -21.54
CA VAL A 5 15.51 -5.38 -20.48
C VAL A 5 15.16 -4.04 -21.12
N ARG A 6 13.90 -3.62 -21.01
CA ARG A 6 13.47 -2.30 -21.47
C ARG A 6 14.11 -1.23 -20.59
N ALA A 7 14.84 -0.30 -21.21
CA ALA A 7 15.39 0.85 -20.51
C ALA A 7 14.25 1.64 -19.87
N HIS A 8 14.36 1.92 -18.56
CA HIS A 8 13.40 2.73 -17.84
C HIS A 8 13.56 4.20 -18.29
N ASP A 9 12.64 4.71 -19.11
CA ASP A 9 12.53 6.14 -19.37
C ASP A 9 11.77 6.83 -18.20
N PRO A 10 12.46 7.64 -17.37
CA PRO A 10 11.84 8.33 -16.25
C PRO A 10 10.88 9.45 -16.68
N ASN A 11 11.07 10.04 -17.87
CA ASN A 11 10.28 11.19 -18.33
C ASN A 11 9.10 10.77 -19.23
N GLY A 12 9.18 9.61 -19.88
CA GLY A 12 8.11 9.11 -20.75
C GLY A 12 6.76 8.89 -20.05
N ALA A 13 6.75 8.70 -18.73
CA ALA A 13 5.50 8.63 -17.97
C ALA A 13 4.88 10.03 -17.77
N VAL A 14 5.71 11.04 -17.48
CA VAL A 14 5.24 12.42 -17.25
C VAL A 14 4.71 13.02 -18.53
N SER A 15 5.44 12.91 -19.64
CA SER A 15 4.99 13.43 -20.94
C SER A 15 3.71 12.76 -21.43
N LEU A 16 3.52 11.49 -21.11
CA LEU A 16 2.32 10.75 -21.44
C LEU A 16 1.12 11.16 -20.59
N ILE A 17 1.34 11.37 -19.28
CA ILE A 17 0.31 11.92 -18.39
C ILE A 17 -0.07 13.33 -18.82
N GLU A 18 0.90 14.20 -19.13
CA GLU A 18 0.66 15.56 -19.64
C GLU A 18 -0.07 15.56 -20.97
N GLY A 19 0.32 14.68 -21.91
CA GLY A 19 -0.36 14.54 -23.20
C GLY A 19 -1.78 13.98 -23.08
N ALA A 20 -2.03 13.05 -22.15
CA ALA A 20 -3.35 12.46 -21.94
C ALA A 20 -4.28 13.33 -21.07
N LEU A 21 -3.72 14.10 -20.12
CA LEU A 21 -4.47 15.02 -19.26
C LEU A 21 -4.60 16.44 -19.83
N GLY A 22 -3.84 16.81 -20.85
CA GLY A 22 -3.96 18.11 -21.52
C GLY A 22 -5.36 18.38 -22.08
N SER A 23 -6.14 17.32 -22.37
CA SER A 23 -7.54 17.41 -22.77
C SER A 23 -8.55 17.08 -21.66
N ALA A 24 -8.10 16.69 -20.47
CA ALA A 24 -8.99 16.30 -19.37
C ALA A 24 -9.36 17.55 -18.54
N PRO A 25 -10.66 17.84 -18.33
CA PRO A 25 -11.12 18.86 -17.39
C PRO A 25 -10.72 18.50 -15.94
N GLY A 26 -9.49 18.81 -15.60
CA GLY A 26 -9.00 18.89 -14.23
C GLY A 26 -8.32 20.23 -14.12
N ALA A 27 -9.09 21.29 -13.85
CA ALA A 27 -8.52 22.57 -13.49
C ALA A 27 -7.60 22.33 -12.28
N VAL A 28 -6.29 22.46 -12.47
CA VAL A 28 -5.40 22.68 -11.34
C VAL A 28 -5.91 23.97 -10.72
N GLU A 29 -6.64 23.87 -9.61
CA GLU A 29 -7.09 25.06 -8.86
C GLU A 29 -5.84 25.82 -8.45
N GLN A 30 -5.49 26.84 -9.25
CA GLN A 30 -4.38 27.73 -8.98
C GLN A 30 -4.66 28.38 -7.62
N GLY A 31 -3.74 28.21 -6.67
CA GLY A 31 -3.89 28.65 -5.27
C GLY A 31 -3.98 27.53 -4.24
N ARG A 32 -4.18 26.26 -4.65
CA ARG A 32 -4.17 25.12 -3.70
C ARG A 32 -2.78 24.52 -3.47
N TYR A 33 -1.85 24.74 -4.39
CA TYR A 33 -0.48 24.23 -4.30
C TYR A 33 0.45 25.28 -3.71
N VAL A 34 1.32 24.84 -2.81
CA VAL A 34 2.31 25.68 -2.12
C VAL A 34 3.70 25.06 -2.22
N CYS A 35 4.70 25.92 -2.28
CA CYS A 35 6.11 25.63 -2.13
C CYS A 35 6.59 25.99 -0.72
N ILE A 36 7.80 25.54 -0.37
CA ILE A 36 8.43 25.88 0.91
C ILE A 36 8.62 27.40 0.98
N GLY A 37 8.14 28.01 2.06
CA GLY A 37 8.23 29.45 2.31
C GLY A 37 7.03 30.25 1.80
N ASP A 38 6.11 29.64 1.04
CA ASP A 38 4.89 30.31 0.62
C ASP A 38 4.00 30.62 1.82
N ILE A 39 3.40 31.82 1.80
CA ILE A 39 2.46 32.26 2.81
C ILE A 39 1.10 31.63 2.49
N ILE A 40 0.55 30.91 3.46
CA ILE A 40 -0.80 30.37 3.38
C ILE A 40 -1.74 31.44 3.90
N GLU A 41 -2.54 32.01 3.01
CA GLU A 41 -3.59 32.96 3.39
C GLU A 41 -4.58 32.26 4.32
N THR A 42 -4.66 32.79 5.54
CA THR A 42 -5.70 32.47 6.51
C THR A 42 -6.65 33.66 6.46
N ASP A 43 -7.87 33.47 5.95
CA ASP A 43 -8.90 34.51 5.70
C ASP A 43 -9.38 35.23 6.97
N GLU A 44 -8.45 35.81 7.75
CA GLU A 44 -8.66 36.57 8.99
C GLU A 44 -9.44 35.82 10.09
N GLN A 45 -9.56 34.49 9.99
CA GLN A 45 -10.16 33.66 11.04
C GLN A 45 -9.25 33.60 12.27
N GLU A 46 -9.65 34.29 13.35
CA GLU A 46 -9.00 34.17 14.65
C GLU A 46 -9.06 32.71 15.15
N GLY A 47 -7.88 32.09 15.32
CA GLY A 47 -7.73 30.78 15.97
C GLY A 47 -7.64 29.57 15.03
N PHE A 48 -6.82 29.63 13.98
CA PHE A 48 -6.46 28.43 13.21
C PHE A 48 -5.53 27.50 14.02
N LEU A 49 -5.73 26.20 13.86
CA LEU A 49 -4.84 25.18 14.39
C LEU A 49 -3.80 24.85 13.32
N ARG A 50 -2.52 24.86 13.73
CA ARG A 50 -1.42 24.42 12.88
C ARG A 50 -1.36 22.90 12.82
N GLY A 51 -1.40 22.34 11.62
CA GLY A 51 -1.12 20.93 11.40
C GLY A 51 0.29 20.70 10.84
N HIS A 52 0.51 19.52 10.30
CA HIS A 52 1.79 19.16 9.71
C HIS A 52 2.09 19.98 8.45
N GLY A 53 3.37 20.27 8.20
CA GLY A 53 3.79 20.99 7.00
C GLY A 53 3.53 22.51 7.03
N THR A 54 3.16 23.06 8.18
CA THR A 54 3.00 24.51 8.38
C THR A 54 3.82 25.01 9.57
N HIS A 55 4.26 26.26 9.50
CA HIS A 55 4.99 26.94 10.57
C HIS A 55 4.62 28.42 10.60
N VAL A 56 4.56 29.03 11.78
CA VAL A 56 4.26 30.46 11.91
C VAL A 56 5.57 31.23 12.00
N VAL A 57 5.79 32.17 11.09
CA VAL A 57 6.94 33.07 11.07
C VAL A 57 6.39 34.50 10.93
N ASP A 58 6.81 35.41 11.81
CA ASP A 58 6.35 36.81 11.83
C ASP A 58 4.83 36.98 11.84
N GLY A 59 4.13 36.10 12.57
CA GLY A 59 2.67 36.11 12.68
C GLY A 59 1.92 35.58 11.45
N LYS A 60 2.64 35.13 10.41
CA LYS A 60 2.07 34.58 9.18
C LYS A 60 2.26 33.07 9.13
N LEU A 61 1.25 32.34 8.67
CA LEU A 61 1.34 30.90 8.44
C LEU A 61 2.11 30.64 7.14
N MET A 62 3.23 29.96 7.22
CA MET A 62 4.07 29.58 6.08
C MET A 62 4.08 28.07 5.88
N ALA A 63 4.18 27.64 4.63
CA ALA A 63 4.36 26.24 4.27
C ALA A 63 5.81 25.81 4.49
N THR A 64 6.01 24.66 5.14
CA THR A 64 7.34 24.02 5.29
C THR A 64 7.56 22.87 4.33
N LEU A 65 6.52 22.48 3.57
CA LEU A 65 6.55 21.38 2.61
C LEU A 65 5.94 21.85 1.28
N CYS A 66 6.39 21.26 0.18
CA CYS A 66 5.73 21.41 -1.12
C CYS A 66 4.53 20.46 -1.22
N GLY A 67 3.34 20.97 -1.52
CA GLY A 67 2.15 20.14 -1.53
C GLY A 67 0.86 20.91 -1.72
N VAL A 68 -0.23 20.25 -1.36
CA VAL A 68 -1.59 20.79 -1.44
C VAL A 68 -2.01 21.27 -0.06
N VAL A 69 -2.46 22.52 0.05
CA VAL A 69 -3.04 23.04 1.29
C VAL A 69 -4.39 22.39 1.54
N GLU A 70 -4.56 21.88 2.74
CA GLU A 70 -5.79 21.27 3.21
C GLU A 70 -6.29 21.98 4.45
N ARG A 71 -7.59 22.29 4.43
CA ARG A 71 -8.28 22.94 5.54
C ARG A 71 -9.37 21.99 6.01
N VAL A 72 -9.26 21.50 7.23
CA VAL A 72 -10.27 20.67 7.89
C VAL A 72 -10.73 21.40 9.13
N ASN A 73 -11.92 22.00 9.06
CA ASN A 73 -12.41 22.92 10.08
C ASN A 73 -11.39 24.05 10.31
N LYS A 74 -10.85 24.15 11.53
CA LYS A 74 -9.81 25.12 11.91
C LYS A 74 -8.39 24.64 11.67
N LEU A 75 -8.18 23.35 11.35
CA LEU A 75 -6.85 22.78 11.15
C LEU A 75 -6.37 23.02 9.73
N VAL A 76 -5.24 23.73 9.60
CA VAL A 76 -4.57 23.97 8.32
C VAL A 76 -3.27 23.17 8.28
N PHE A 77 -3.16 22.27 7.31
CA PHE A 77 -1.96 21.47 7.07
C PHE A 77 -1.64 21.40 5.59
N VAL A 78 -0.38 21.14 5.27
CA VAL A 78 0.04 20.91 3.89
C VAL A 78 0.17 19.41 3.69
N ARG A 79 -0.58 18.86 2.74
CA ARG A 79 -0.39 17.49 2.28
C ARG A 79 0.74 17.45 1.25
N PRO A 80 1.93 16.94 1.59
CA PRO A 80 3.03 16.79 0.64
C PRO A 80 2.70 15.83 -0.51
N LEU A 81 3.31 16.08 -1.68
CA LEU A 81 3.13 15.24 -2.88
C LEU A 81 3.77 13.85 -2.75
N LYS A 82 4.85 13.75 -1.98
CA LYS A 82 5.56 12.49 -1.71
C LYS A 82 5.86 12.38 -0.22
N THR A 83 5.52 11.24 0.36
CA THR A 83 5.78 10.93 1.77
C THR A 83 6.27 9.50 1.94
N ARG A 84 7.04 9.30 3.01
CA ARG A 84 7.20 7.98 3.61
C ARG A 84 5.91 7.59 4.33
N TYR A 85 5.75 6.31 4.62
CA TYR A 85 4.59 5.85 5.37
C TYR A 85 4.58 6.48 6.77
N ASP A 86 3.46 7.08 7.13
CA ASP A 86 3.19 7.59 8.46
C ASP A 86 2.15 6.68 9.11
N ALA A 87 2.58 5.96 10.13
CA ALA A 87 1.80 4.90 10.73
C ALA A 87 0.62 5.50 11.50
N ALA A 88 -0.58 4.96 11.31
CA ALA A 88 -1.72 5.23 12.14
C ALA A 88 -2.19 3.96 12.83
N GLN A 89 -2.75 4.11 14.03
CA GLN A 89 -3.36 3.00 14.76
C GLN A 89 -4.48 2.35 13.91
N GLY A 90 -4.48 1.02 13.85
CA GLY A 90 -5.44 0.24 13.07
C GLY A 90 -5.10 0.09 11.58
N ASP A 91 -4.02 0.70 11.10
CA ASP A 91 -3.58 0.48 9.72
C ASP A 91 -3.15 -0.98 9.51
N VAL A 92 -3.56 -1.56 8.39
CA VAL A 92 -3.06 -2.85 7.90
C VAL A 92 -1.80 -2.60 7.10
N VAL A 93 -0.71 -3.29 7.43
CA VAL A 93 0.59 -3.14 6.77
C VAL A 93 1.14 -4.49 6.34
N VAL A 94 1.87 -4.46 5.22
CA VAL A 94 2.75 -5.57 4.82
C VAL A 94 4.16 -5.14 5.12
N ALA A 95 4.95 -5.98 5.77
CA ALA A 95 6.28 -5.64 6.24
C ALA A 95 7.28 -6.75 5.95
N ARG A 96 8.56 -6.39 5.91
CA ARG A 96 9.68 -7.34 5.81
C ARG A 96 10.44 -7.41 7.11
N VAL A 97 10.71 -8.61 7.61
CA VAL A 97 11.57 -8.80 8.78
C VAL A 97 13.00 -8.41 8.40
N THR A 98 13.57 -7.45 9.12
CA THR A 98 14.96 -7.01 8.91
C THR A 98 15.90 -7.78 9.81
N GLU A 99 15.57 -7.86 11.10
CA GLU A 99 16.36 -8.58 12.09
C GLU A 99 15.49 -9.12 13.22
N VAL A 100 15.99 -10.16 13.90
CA VAL A 100 15.42 -10.70 15.12
C VAL A 100 16.30 -10.28 16.29
N ALA A 101 15.80 -9.42 17.18
CA ALA A 101 16.58 -8.81 18.25
C ALA A 101 15.88 -8.93 19.60
N GLY A 102 16.45 -9.74 20.51
CA GLY A 102 15.85 -10.04 21.81
C GLY A 102 14.43 -10.59 21.65
N LYS A 103 13.47 -10.02 22.38
CA LYS A 103 12.06 -10.46 22.40
C LYS A 103 11.18 -9.81 21.33
N LYS A 104 11.77 -9.27 20.26
CA LYS A 104 11.03 -8.61 19.17
C LYS A 104 11.66 -8.88 17.79
N TRP A 105 10.82 -8.87 16.77
CA TRP A 105 11.25 -8.71 15.39
C TRP A 105 11.26 -7.22 15.04
N VAL A 106 12.35 -6.78 14.43
CA VAL A 106 12.42 -5.45 13.83
C VAL A 106 12.03 -5.62 12.37
N VAL A 107 11.02 -4.86 11.97
CA VAL A 107 10.36 -5.04 10.67
C VAL A 107 10.34 -3.72 9.90
N ASP A 108 10.69 -3.78 8.64
CA ASP A 108 10.64 -2.65 7.73
C ASP A 108 9.22 -2.49 7.20
N VAL A 109 8.62 -1.33 7.52
CA VAL A 109 7.30 -0.90 7.07
C VAL A 109 7.39 0.22 6.03
N GLY A 110 8.58 0.66 5.62
CA GLY A 110 8.74 1.80 4.70
C GLY A 110 8.47 3.16 5.33
N GLY A 111 8.45 3.22 6.66
CA GLY A 111 8.28 4.45 7.45
C GLY A 111 9.58 5.23 7.64
N ARG A 112 9.56 6.19 8.58
CA ARG A 112 10.76 6.92 9.04
C ARG A 112 11.61 6.07 9.98
N VAL A 113 10.95 5.24 10.79
CA VAL A 113 11.55 4.36 11.79
C VAL A 113 11.05 2.94 11.51
N ALA A 114 11.89 1.94 11.74
CA ALA A 114 11.48 0.54 11.66
C ALA A 114 10.43 0.24 12.75
N ALA A 115 9.50 -0.65 12.44
CA ALA A 115 8.48 -1.06 13.37
C ALA A 115 8.97 -2.23 14.23
N GLY A 116 8.35 -2.40 15.40
CA GLY A 116 8.62 -3.50 16.32
C GLY A 116 7.44 -4.46 16.40
N LEU A 117 7.66 -5.74 16.13
CA LEU A 117 6.70 -6.80 16.41
C LEU A 117 7.19 -7.57 17.63
N LEU A 118 6.53 -7.35 18.77
CA LEU A 118 6.89 -8.05 20.00
C LEU A 118 6.54 -9.53 19.88
N LEU A 119 7.35 -10.41 20.48
CA LEU A 119 6.99 -11.81 20.64
C LEU A 119 5.59 -11.89 21.25
N SER A 120 5.33 -11.07 22.29
CA SER A 120 4.05 -10.96 23.00
C SER A 120 2.82 -10.62 22.16
N ALA A 121 3.02 -10.13 20.94
CA ALA A 121 2.00 -9.65 20.02
C ALA A 121 1.72 -10.62 18.86
N VAL A 122 2.44 -11.75 18.82
CA VAL A 122 2.28 -12.82 17.83
C VAL A 122 1.50 -14.00 18.41
N ASN A 123 0.68 -14.62 17.55
CA ASN A 123 0.01 -15.89 17.82
C ASN A 123 0.96 -17.04 17.50
N LEU A 124 1.45 -17.71 18.54
CA LEU A 124 2.25 -18.93 18.41
C LEU A 124 1.33 -20.13 18.09
N ALA A 125 1.90 -21.17 17.47
CA ALA A 125 1.22 -22.45 17.18
C ALA A 125 0.38 -22.95 18.37
N GLY A 126 -0.78 -23.53 18.06
CA GLY A 126 -1.61 -24.24 19.05
C GLY A 126 -2.75 -23.44 19.68
N GLY A 127 -2.95 -22.15 19.33
CA GLY A 127 -4.16 -21.38 19.66
C GLY A 127 -4.44 -21.16 21.16
N VAL A 128 -3.63 -21.73 22.05
CA VAL A 128 -3.73 -21.60 23.50
C VAL A 128 -2.89 -20.40 23.93
N GLN A 129 -3.51 -19.51 24.70
CA GLN A 129 -2.83 -18.39 25.36
C GLN A 129 -1.88 -18.91 26.46
N ARG A 130 -0.74 -19.49 26.09
CA ARG A 130 0.31 -19.98 27.00
C ARG A 130 1.17 -18.83 27.50
N ARG A 131 1.64 -18.91 28.75
CA ARG A 131 2.71 -18.04 29.25
C ARG A 131 3.97 -18.26 28.42
N ARG A 132 4.50 -17.17 27.87
CA ARG A 132 5.64 -17.19 26.95
C ARG A 132 6.91 -17.52 27.74
N ASN A 133 7.60 -18.57 27.33
CA ASN A 133 8.77 -19.10 28.02
C ASN A 133 10.07 -18.72 27.28
N ALA A 134 11.22 -18.93 27.93
CA ALA A 134 12.53 -18.70 27.30
C ALA A 134 12.77 -19.56 26.05
N GLU A 135 12.10 -20.72 25.96
CA GLU A 135 12.09 -21.57 24.77
C GLU A 135 11.50 -20.86 23.54
N ASP A 136 10.45 -20.06 23.74
CA ASP A 136 9.79 -19.31 22.65
C ASP A 136 10.70 -18.20 22.11
N GLU A 137 11.56 -17.63 22.97
CA GLU A 137 12.57 -16.63 22.58
C GLU A 137 13.66 -17.27 21.69
N LEU A 138 14.05 -18.51 21.99
CA LEU A 138 15.02 -19.27 21.20
C LEU A 138 14.42 -19.75 19.87
N ALA A 139 13.12 -20.07 19.87
CA ALA A 139 12.37 -20.50 18.69
C ALA A 139 11.91 -19.35 17.77
N MET A 140 12.19 -18.07 18.10
CA MET A 140 11.72 -16.92 17.31
C MET A 140 12.15 -16.97 15.84
N ARG A 141 13.37 -17.47 15.57
CA ARG A 141 13.89 -17.62 14.20
C ARG A 141 13.16 -18.71 13.41
N GLY A 142 12.55 -19.69 14.07
CA GLY A 142 11.73 -20.72 13.42
C GLY A 142 10.39 -20.17 12.93
N VAL A 143 9.85 -19.17 13.62
CA VAL A 143 8.57 -18.52 13.27
C VAL A 143 8.71 -17.54 12.11
N LEU A 144 9.65 -16.60 12.24
CA LEU A 144 9.94 -15.56 11.27
C LEU A 144 11.46 -15.37 11.20
N LYS A 145 12.02 -15.61 10.01
CA LYS A 145 13.44 -15.38 9.72
C LYS A 145 13.67 -14.02 9.06
N GLU A 146 14.92 -13.56 9.06
CA GLU A 146 15.29 -12.34 8.35
C GLU A 146 14.91 -12.48 6.86
N GLY A 147 14.30 -11.43 6.31
CA GLY A 147 13.83 -11.39 4.93
C GLY A 147 12.40 -11.88 4.70
N ASP A 148 11.78 -12.58 5.66
CA ASP A 148 10.39 -13.02 5.54
C ASP A 148 9.42 -11.82 5.43
N LEU A 149 8.32 -12.03 4.71
CA LEU A 149 7.23 -11.07 4.61
C LEU A 149 6.10 -11.46 5.56
N LEU A 150 5.45 -10.45 6.14
CA LEU A 150 4.31 -10.65 7.02
C LEU A 150 3.26 -9.56 6.81
N SER A 151 2.00 -9.91 7.06
CA SER A 151 0.91 -8.97 7.25
C SER A 151 0.69 -8.72 8.74
N ALA A 152 0.50 -7.47 9.13
CA ALA A 152 0.24 -7.08 10.51
C ALA A 152 -0.66 -5.85 10.59
N GLU A 153 -1.13 -5.58 11.81
CA GLU A 153 -1.87 -4.37 12.14
C GLU A 153 -1.05 -3.50 13.10
N VAL A 154 -1.13 -2.19 12.91
CA VAL A 154 -0.51 -1.21 13.81
C VAL A 154 -1.33 -1.11 15.09
N GLN A 155 -0.78 -1.63 16.19
CA GLN A 155 -1.40 -1.59 17.51
C GLN A 155 -1.40 -0.19 18.10
N SER A 156 -0.24 0.45 18.05
CA SER A 156 0.02 1.77 18.61
C SER A 156 1.23 2.38 17.92
N VAL A 157 1.33 3.70 18.02
CA VAL A 157 2.46 4.48 17.49
C VAL A 157 3.09 5.21 18.66
N GLY A 158 4.38 5.00 18.85
CA GLY A 158 5.16 5.68 19.89
C GLY A 158 5.31 7.18 19.60
N SER A 159 5.72 7.95 20.61
CA SER A 159 6.00 9.39 20.45
C SER A 159 7.20 9.66 19.53
N ASP A 160 8.06 8.67 19.34
CA ASP A 160 9.16 8.64 18.37
C ASP A 160 8.71 8.30 16.93
N GLY A 161 7.43 8.00 16.74
CA GLY A 161 6.87 7.54 15.47
C GLY A 161 7.14 6.07 15.17
N ALA A 162 7.71 5.31 16.11
CA ALA A 162 7.89 3.87 15.93
C ALA A 162 6.54 3.16 16.08
N ALA A 163 6.17 2.36 15.07
CA ALA A 163 4.95 1.57 15.11
C ALA A 163 5.18 0.27 15.88
N ALA A 164 4.29 -0.05 16.82
CA ALA A 164 4.19 -1.36 17.43
C ALA A 164 3.17 -2.20 16.66
N LEU A 165 3.58 -3.35 16.14
CA LEU A 165 2.73 -4.23 15.35
C LEU A 165 2.20 -5.39 16.19
N HIS A 166 1.06 -5.94 15.78
CA HIS A 166 0.55 -7.21 16.30
C HIS A 166 -0.08 -8.07 15.20
N THR A 167 -0.10 -9.39 15.44
CA THR A 167 -0.70 -10.38 14.55
C THR A 167 -1.68 -11.28 15.31
N ARG A 168 -2.51 -10.68 16.17
CA ARG A 168 -3.46 -11.41 17.05
C ARG A 168 -4.64 -12.06 16.33
N SER A 169 -4.95 -11.62 15.11
CA SER A 169 -6.01 -12.24 14.30
C SER A 169 -5.42 -13.23 13.30
N ALA A 170 -6.14 -14.31 12.99
CA ALA A 170 -5.71 -15.33 12.02
C ALA A 170 -5.51 -14.80 10.58
N LYS A 171 -6.09 -13.64 10.25
CA LYS A 171 -5.84 -12.93 8.98
C LYS A 171 -4.42 -12.36 8.84
N TYR A 172 -3.68 -12.25 9.95
CA TYR A 172 -2.33 -11.72 10.00
C TYR A 172 -1.33 -12.84 10.19
N GLY A 173 -0.14 -12.70 9.59
CA GLY A 173 0.91 -13.70 9.72
C GLY A 173 1.92 -13.64 8.59
N LYS A 174 2.72 -14.71 8.50
CA LYS A 174 3.73 -14.86 7.45
C LYS A 174 3.07 -15.00 6.08
N LEU A 175 3.61 -14.30 5.09
CA LEU A 175 3.16 -14.32 3.70
C LEU A 175 4.13 -15.15 2.86
N ALA A 176 3.60 -16.09 2.09
CA ALA A 176 4.35 -16.96 1.20
C ALA A 176 3.55 -17.24 -0.09
N GLY A 177 4.23 -17.70 -1.14
CA GLY A 177 3.56 -18.13 -2.38
C GLY A 177 2.97 -17.01 -3.24
N GLY A 178 3.47 -15.78 -3.12
CA GLY A 178 2.98 -14.62 -3.87
C GLY A 178 4.08 -13.61 -4.23
N GLN A 179 3.67 -12.41 -4.63
CA GLN A 179 4.53 -11.33 -5.07
C GLN A 179 4.28 -10.07 -4.24
N LEU A 180 5.38 -9.43 -3.83
CA LEU A 180 5.37 -8.09 -3.24
C LEU A 180 5.46 -7.02 -4.34
N VAL A 181 4.60 -6.00 -4.27
CA VAL A 181 4.63 -4.80 -5.11
C VAL A 181 4.70 -3.58 -4.22
N CYS A 182 5.78 -2.80 -4.33
CA CYS A 182 5.96 -1.57 -3.57
C CYS A 182 5.54 -0.37 -4.41
N VAL A 183 4.67 0.47 -3.85
CA VAL A 183 4.18 1.72 -4.43
C VAL A 183 4.31 2.84 -3.38
N PRO A 184 4.30 4.12 -3.79
CA PRO A 184 4.22 5.21 -2.82
C PRO A 184 2.97 5.08 -1.93
N PRO A 185 3.09 5.19 -0.59
CA PRO A 185 1.98 4.97 0.34
C PRO A 185 0.82 5.94 0.10
N ALA A 186 1.10 7.15 -0.38
CA ALA A 186 0.09 8.15 -0.72
C ALA A 186 -0.87 7.72 -1.84
N LEU A 187 -0.49 6.75 -2.69
CA LEU A 187 -1.37 6.23 -3.74
C LEU A 187 -2.37 5.21 -3.21
N VAL A 188 -2.11 4.56 -2.06
CA VAL A 188 -3.03 3.57 -1.51
C VAL A 188 -4.18 4.28 -0.81
N LYS A 189 -5.41 4.07 -1.30
CA LYS A 189 -6.59 4.64 -0.64
C LYS A 189 -6.86 3.87 0.66
N ARG A 190 -6.94 4.58 1.79
CA ARG A 190 -7.37 3.99 3.07
C ARG A 190 -8.84 3.56 2.98
N GLN A 191 -9.13 2.30 3.31
CA GLN A 191 -10.45 1.70 3.21
C GLN A 191 -10.79 0.92 4.49
N LYS A 192 -12.06 0.53 4.64
CA LYS A 192 -12.48 -0.30 5.79
C LYS A 192 -11.86 -1.69 5.77
N GLN A 193 -11.61 -2.21 4.56
CA GLN A 193 -11.01 -3.52 4.34
C GLN A 193 -9.82 -3.35 3.41
N HIS A 194 -8.71 -3.98 3.78
CA HIS A 194 -7.46 -4.00 3.00
C HIS A 194 -7.10 -5.40 2.52
N PHE A 195 -7.88 -6.41 2.93
CA PHE A 195 -7.82 -7.78 2.43
C PHE A 195 -8.92 -7.94 1.39
N HIS A 196 -8.56 -8.34 0.19
CA HIS A 196 -9.51 -8.54 -0.90
C HIS A 196 -9.24 -9.87 -1.59
N THR A 197 -10.29 -10.65 -1.81
CA THR A 197 -10.24 -11.84 -2.66
C THR A 197 -10.99 -11.52 -3.95
N LEU A 198 -10.29 -11.60 -5.07
CA LEU A 198 -10.84 -11.41 -6.40
C LEU A 198 -11.24 -12.78 -6.95
N ASP A 199 -12.40 -13.26 -6.53
CA ASP A 199 -12.90 -14.61 -6.84
C ASP A 199 -12.98 -14.90 -8.35
N ALA A 200 -13.34 -13.90 -9.16
CA ALA A 200 -13.46 -14.04 -10.61
C ALA A 200 -12.14 -14.42 -11.31
N ILE A 201 -11.00 -14.08 -10.72
CA ILE A 201 -9.66 -14.32 -11.28
C ILE A 201 -8.79 -15.19 -10.37
N GLY A 202 -9.30 -15.61 -9.22
CA GLY A 202 -8.60 -16.44 -8.25
C GLY A 202 -7.35 -15.76 -7.65
N VAL A 203 -7.43 -14.48 -7.30
CA VAL A 203 -6.28 -13.74 -6.74
C VAL A 203 -6.63 -13.15 -5.37
N ASP A 204 -5.78 -13.37 -4.38
CA ASP A 204 -5.83 -12.69 -3.08
C ASP A 204 -4.90 -11.47 -3.07
N LEU A 205 -5.39 -10.38 -2.50
CA LEU A 205 -4.75 -9.09 -2.41
C LEU A 205 -4.72 -8.58 -0.97
N ILE A 206 -3.56 -8.10 -0.55
CA ILE A 206 -3.40 -7.32 0.67
C ILE A 206 -2.85 -5.95 0.29
N LEU A 207 -3.67 -4.92 0.50
CA LEU A 207 -3.31 -3.54 0.21
C LEU A 207 -2.78 -2.88 1.48
N GLY A 208 -1.49 -3.03 1.78
CA GLY A 208 -0.89 -2.36 2.94
C GLY A 208 -0.98 -0.84 2.82
N CYS A 209 -1.45 -0.17 3.89
CA CYS A 209 -1.51 1.30 3.98
C CYS A 209 -0.12 1.96 3.80
N ASN A 210 0.94 1.18 3.97
CA ASN A 210 2.32 1.59 3.81
C ASN A 210 2.85 1.53 2.37
N GLY A 211 2.00 1.18 1.40
CA GLY A 211 2.40 1.06 0.00
C GLY A 211 3.10 -0.26 -0.34
N MET A 212 3.23 -1.17 0.64
CA MET A 212 3.65 -2.55 0.38
C MET A 212 2.40 -3.39 0.13
N LEU A 213 2.25 -3.86 -1.10
CA LEU A 213 1.08 -4.62 -1.56
C LEU A 213 1.49 -6.06 -1.79
N TRP A 214 0.67 -7.00 -1.34
CA TRP A 214 0.88 -8.42 -1.56
C TRP A 214 -0.17 -8.96 -2.53
N VAL A 215 0.29 -9.68 -3.55
CA VAL A 215 -0.55 -10.34 -4.56
C VAL A 215 -0.23 -11.83 -4.54
N ALA A 216 -1.20 -12.68 -4.27
CA ALA A 216 -1.03 -14.11 -4.23
C ALA A 216 -2.14 -14.83 -4.98
N PRO A 217 -1.90 -16.06 -5.46
CA PRO A 217 -2.98 -16.94 -5.89
C PRO A 217 -3.95 -17.12 -4.71
N ALA A 218 -5.25 -17.00 -4.96
CA ALA A 218 -6.25 -17.33 -3.97
C ALA A 218 -6.04 -18.78 -3.52
N ALA A 219 -5.84 -18.98 -2.22
CA ALA A 219 -5.78 -20.32 -1.68
C ALA A 219 -7.14 -20.99 -1.91
N SER A 220 -7.15 -22.22 -2.42
CA SER A 220 -8.38 -23.03 -2.45
C SER A 220 -8.98 -23.00 -1.03
N ARG A 221 -10.17 -22.42 -0.89
CA ARG A 221 -10.84 -22.14 0.39
C ARG A 221 -11.13 -23.39 1.25
N THR A 222 -10.72 -24.57 0.81
CA THR A 222 -10.77 -25.82 1.56
C THR A 222 -9.84 -25.89 2.77
N THR A 223 -9.01 -24.89 3.06
CA THR A 223 -8.06 -24.97 4.19
C THR A 223 -8.02 -23.77 5.14
N SER A 224 -8.76 -22.69 4.90
CA SER A 224 -8.63 -21.45 5.71
C SER A 224 -9.70 -21.23 6.77
N ALA A 225 -10.79 -22.00 6.78
CA ALA A 225 -11.79 -21.95 7.87
C ALA A 225 -11.43 -22.88 9.05
N ASP A 226 -10.68 -23.95 8.81
CA ASP A 226 -10.32 -24.97 9.83
C ASP A 226 -8.84 -24.98 10.23
N ARG A 227 -8.00 -24.14 9.63
CA ARG A 227 -6.64 -23.91 10.13
C ARG A 227 -6.71 -23.00 11.35
N HIS A 228 -6.88 -23.62 12.51
CA HIS A 228 -6.48 -23.11 13.83
C HIS A 228 -4.96 -22.90 13.90
N THR A 229 -4.35 -22.25 12.91
CA THR A 229 -2.91 -22.10 12.84
C THR A 229 -2.54 -20.74 13.39
N GLY A 230 -2.28 -20.72 14.71
CA GLY A 230 -1.14 -19.93 15.19
C GLY A 230 0.10 -20.31 14.39
N MET A 231 1.09 -19.43 14.31
CA MET A 231 2.35 -19.68 13.59
C MET A 231 2.93 -21.04 13.97
N GLU A 232 2.73 -22.04 13.12
CA GLU A 232 3.21 -23.40 13.32
C GLU A 232 4.73 -23.35 13.44
N VAL A 233 5.23 -23.76 14.61
CA VAL A 233 6.64 -24.08 14.82
C VAL A 233 6.72 -25.59 14.74
N ASP A 234 6.58 -26.12 13.54
CA ASP A 234 6.96 -27.50 13.26
C ASP A 234 7.96 -27.45 12.10
N GLY A 235 9.09 -28.13 12.33
CA GLY A 235 10.31 -27.97 11.56
C GLY A 235 10.13 -28.28 10.08
N GLU A 236 10.89 -27.55 9.25
CA GLU A 236 11.34 -27.94 7.90
C GLU A 236 10.42 -28.82 7.03
N GLU A 237 9.11 -28.65 7.12
CA GLU A 237 8.23 -29.00 6.04
C GLU A 237 8.01 -27.70 5.27
N ASP A 238 8.85 -27.49 4.26
CA ASP A 238 8.43 -26.80 3.05
C ASP A 238 7.14 -27.50 2.61
N VAL A 239 5.99 -27.08 3.17
CA VAL A 239 4.68 -27.45 2.67
C VAL A 239 4.71 -26.97 1.25
N SER A 240 4.97 -27.88 0.32
CA SER A 240 5.10 -27.58 -1.09
C SER A 240 3.73 -27.10 -1.52
N ILE A 241 3.50 -25.79 -1.44
CA ILE A 241 2.28 -25.17 -1.91
C ILE A 241 2.18 -25.63 -3.36
N PRO A 242 1.16 -26.44 -3.71
CA PRO A 242 1.05 -26.98 -5.05
C PRO A 242 1.14 -25.82 -6.01
N ALA A 243 1.99 -25.96 -7.03
CA ALA A 243 2.19 -24.87 -7.98
C ALA A 243 0.81 -24.47 -8.53
N PRO A 244 0.38 -23.22 -8.33
CA PRO A 244 -0.92 -22.76 -8.81
C PRO A 244 -1.02 -22.96 -10.33
N PRO A 245 -2.24 -23.19 -10.86
CA PRO A 245 -2.46 -23.29 -12.30
C PRO A 245 -1.84 -22.11 -13.05
N LYS A 246 -1.35 -22.37 -14.26
CA LYS A 246 -0.67 -21.36 -15.09
C LYS A 246 -1.54 -20.12 -15.32
N GLU A 247 -2.85 -20.32 -15.50
CA GLU A 247 -3.83 -19.23 -15.66
C GLU A 247 -3.92 -18.33 -14.43
N GLN A 248 -3.96 -18.95 -13.24
CA GLN A 248 -3.98 -18.22 -11.97
C GLN A 248 -2.67 -17.44 -11.74
N MET A 249 -1.53 -18.03 -12.13
CA MET A 249 -0.24 -17.33 -12.08
C MET A 249 -0.17 -16.15 -13.05
N GLU A 250 -0.71 -16.30 -14.26
CA GLU A 250 -0.80 -15.19 -15.20
C GLU A 250 -1.67 -14.07 -14.62
N ALA A 251 -2.79 -14.40 -13.97
CA ALA A 251 -3.64 -13.42 -13.30
C ALA A 251 -2.89 -12.67 -12.18
N VAL A 252 -2.14 -13.37 -11.33
CA VAL A 252 -1.29 -12.77 -10.28
C VAL A 252 -0.28 -11.79 -10.89
N VAL A 253 0.43 -12.20 -11.94
CA VAL A 253 1.41 -11.35 -12.63
C VAL A 253 0.75 -10.13 -13.26
N ARG A 254 -0.40 -10.32 -13.92
CA ARG A 254 -1.17 -9.25 -14.57
C ARG A 254 -1.67 -8.22 -13.56
N VAL A 255 -2.19 -8.67 -12.41
CA VAL A 255 -2.56 -7.78 -11.29
C VAL A 255 -1.35 -7.03 -10.75
N GLY A 256 -0.20 -7.71 -10.59
CA GLY A 256 1.05 -7.07 -10.22
C GLY A 256 1.52 -6.01 -11.23
N CYS A 257 1.29 -6.22 -12.53
CA CYS A 257 1.56 -5.23 -13.57
C CYS A 257 0.56 -4.06 -13.55
N ALA A 258 -0.73 -4.32 -13.29
CA ALA A 258 -1.76 -3.30 -13.13
C ALA A 258 -1.42 -2.34 -11.97
N LEU A 259 -1.00 -2.88 -10.82
CA LEU A 259 -0.55 -2.07 -9.67
C LEU A 259 0.65 -1.17 -10.01
N ARG A 260 1.62 -1.70 -10.75
CA ARG A 260 2.79 -0.93 -11.21
C ARG A 260 2.41 0.12 -12.25
N ALA A 261 1.48 -0.18 -13.15
CA ALA A 261 0.95 0.78 -14.13
C ALA A 261 0.24 1.95 -13.44
N LEU A 262 -0.67 1.66 -12.50
CA LEU A 262 -1.36 2.67 -11.68
C LEU A 262 -0.36 3.52 -10.90
N SER A 263 0.65 2.89 -10.29
CA SER A 263 1.70 3.61 -9.57
C SER A 263 2.53 4.52 -10.47
N ARG A 264 2.84 4.09 -11.70
CA ARG A 264 3.61 4.89 -12.67
C ARG A 264 2.81 6.08 -13.19
N CYS A 265 1.50 5.94 -13.29
CA CYS A 265 0.57 6.99 -13.66
C CYS A 265 0.16 7.89 -12.47
N TYR A 266 0.71 7.68 -11.26
CA TYR A 266 0.33 8.38 -10.03
C TYR A 266 -1.18 8.36 -9.76
N LEU A 267 -1.83 7.25 -10.10
CA LEU A 267 -3.27 7.05 -9.88
C LEU A 267 -3.54 6.40 -8.51
N PRO A 268 -4.68 6.73 -7.87
CA PRO A 268 -5.05 6.11 -6.60
C PRO A 268 -5.30 4.61 -6.79
N ILE A 269 -4.85 3.80 -5.84
CA ILE A 269 -4.93 2.35 -5.85
C ILE A 269 -5.98 1.90 -4.83
N TYR A 270 -6.99 1.22 -5.34
CA TYR A 270 -8.05 0.52 -4.59
C TYR A 270 -8.68 -0.57 -5.49
N PRO A 271 -9.48 -1.50 -4.94
CA PRO A 271 -9.93 -2.69 -5.68
C PRO A 271 -10.54 -2.39 -7.06
N ALA A 272 -11.40 -1.38 -7.17
CA ALA A 272 -12.01 -1.05 -8.46
C ALA A 272 -10.97 -0.62 -9.50
N THR A 273 -10.04 0.30 -9.18
CA THR A 273 -8.97 0.68 -10.13
C THR A 273 -8.10 -0.48 -10.58
N ILE A 274 -7.87 -1.46 -9.69
CA ILE A 274 -7.07 -2.64 -10.00
C ILE A 274 -7.82 -3.51 -11.01
N MET A 275 -9.10 -3.76 -10.75
CA MET A 275 -9.97 -4.53 -11.65
C MET A 275 -10.19 -3.83 -12.99
N ASP A 276 -10.48 -2.53 -13.00
CA ASP A 276 -10.64 -1.73 -14.21
C ASP A 276 -9.38 -1.83 -15.10
N THR A 277 -8.19 -1.72 -14.50
CA THR A 277 -6.91 -1.82 -15.24
C THR A 277 -6.64 -3.25 -15.73
N PHE A 278 -7.03 -4.25 -14.93
CA PHE A 278 -6.92 -5.65 -15.29
C PHE A 278 -7.82 -5.99 -16.49
N GLU A 279 -9.09 -5.60 -16.44
CA GLU A 279 -10.08 -5.79 -17.51
C GLU A 279 -9.68 -5.03 -18.78
N LEU A 280 -9.20 -3.79 -18.65
CA LEU A 280 -8.68 -3.02 -19.78
C LEU A 280 -7.50 -3.73 -20.47
N SER A 281 -6.62 -4.39 -19.70
CA SER A 281 -5.52 -5.16 -20.28
C SER A 281 -6.00 -6.38 -21.08
N LEU A 282 -7.12 -6.98 -20.67
CA LEU A 282 -7.75 -8.09 -21.39
C LEU A 282 -8.48 -7.60 -22.64
N GLU A 283 -9.25 -6.53 -22.55
CA GLU A 283 -9.98 -5.93 -23.67
C GLU A 283 -9.03 -5.51 -24.80
N LYS A 284 -7.90 -4.89 -24.45
CA LYS A 284 -6.87 -4.47 -25.42
C LYS A 284 -5.93 -5.60 -25.85
N GLY A 285 -6.09 -6.81 -25.30
CA GLY A 285 -5.25 -7.96 -25.63
C GLY A 285 -3.77 -7.77 -25.29
N VAL A 286 -3.44 -6.92 -24.31
CA VAL A 286 -2.06 -6.59 -23.97
C VAL A 286 -1.48 -7.70 -23.08
N PRO A 287 -0.34 -8.32 -23.43
CA PRO A 287 0.29 -9.31 -22.58
C PRO A 287 0.88 -8.64 -21.31
N PRO A 288 1.01 -9.35 -20.17
CA PRO A 288 1.46 -8.74 -18.91
C PRO A 288 2.84 -8.06 -19.01
N ALA A 289 3.72 -8.54 -19.88
CA ALA A 289 5.04 -7.95 -20.13
C ALA A 289 4.98 -6.53 -20.77
N ASP A 290 3.90 -6.22 -21.49
CA ASP A 290 3.73 -4.97 -22.24
C ASP A 290 2.86 -3.95 -21.54
N MET A 291 2.22 -4.31 -20.43
CA MET A 291 1.39 -3.40 -19.62
C MET A 291 2.16 -2.19 -19.07
N LEU A 292 3.48 -2.24 -18.98
CA LEU A 292 4.30 -1.09 -18.54
C LEU A 292 4.76 -0.19 -19.70
N GLY A 293 4.37 -0.52 -20.94
CA GLY A 293 4.65 0.28 -22.12
C GLY A 293 3.80 1.54 -22.17
N SER A 294 4.35 2.60 -22.78
CA SER A 294 3.69 3.91 -22.89
C SER A 294 2.29 3.79 -23.50
N ALA A 295 2.12 3.02 -24.58
CA ALA A 295 0.82 2.84 -25.24
C ALA A 295 -0.30 2.42 -24.25
N PHE A 296 -0.05 1.40 -23.41
CA PHE A 296 -1.03 0.93 -22.44
C PHE A 296 -1.23 1.93 -21.29
N LEU A 297 -0.15 2.54 -20.79
CA LEU A 297 -0.26 3.57 -19.75
C LEU A 297 -1.14 4.73 -20.20
N GLY A 298 -1.07 5.10 -21.49
CA GLY A 298 -1.92 6.14 -22.09
C GLY A 298 -3.40 5.77 -22.02
N GLU A 299 -3.75 4.51 -22.32
CA GLU A 299 -5.12 4.01 -22.19
C GLU A 299 -5.60 3.99 -20.75
N VAL A 300 -4.73 3.59 -19.80
CA VAL A 300 -5.07 3.59 -18.37
C VAL A 300 -5.44 5.00 -17.90
N VAL A 301 -4.64 6.01 -18.29
CA VAL A 301 -4.92 7.42 -17.93
C VAL A 301 -6.22 7.91 -18.57
N ARG A 302 -6.48 7.57 -19.84
CA ARG A 302 -7.73 7.97 -20.51
C ARG A 302 -8.96 7.33 -19.88
N SER A 303 -8.89 6.03 -19.58
CA SER A 303 -9.96 5.30 -18.89
C SER A 303 -10.27 5.93 -17.53
N GLU A 304 -9.22 6.26 -16.77
CA GLU A 304 -9.36 6.96 -15.49
C GLU A 304 -9.99 8.36 -15.64
N ALA A 305 -9.60 9.12 -16.66
CA ALA A 305 -10.16 10.44 -16.94
C ALA A 305 -11.67 10.35 -17.22
N VAL A 306 -12.09 9.41 -18.08
CA VAL A 306 -13.51 9.16 -18.37
C VAL A 306 -14.28 8.81 -17.11
N ARG A 307 -13.74 7.90 -16.28
CA ARG A 307 -14.36 7.50 -15.02
C ARG A 307 -14.60 8.67 -14.07
N ARG A 308 -13.63 9.59 -13.96
CA ARG A 308 -13.75 10.81 -13.14
C ARG A 308 -14.80 11.77 -13.69
N HIS A 309 -14.91 11.93 -15.00
CA HIS A 309 -15.96 12.75 -15.61
C HIS A 309 -17.35 12.19 -15.35
N THR A 310 -17.54 10.88 -15.48
CA THR A 310 -18.82 10.24 -15.17
C THR A 310 -19.19 10.40 -13.69
N ALA A 311 -18.23 10.26 -12.77
CA ALA A 311 -18.46 10.45 -11.34
C ALA A 311 -18.82 11.90 -10.97
N GLN A 312 -18.17 12.89 -11.61
CA GLN A 312 -18.49 14.31 -11.41
C GLN A 312 -19.88 14.68 -11.95
N GLY A 313 -20.29 14.12 -13.09
CA GLY A 313 -21.63 14.33 -13.65
C GLY A 313 -22.75 13.79 -12.76
N GLN A 314 -22.50 12.72 -12.00
CA GLN A 314 -23.46 12.17 -11.04
C GLN A 314 -23.52 12.98 -9.73
N ALA A 315 -22.41 13.59 -9.30
CA ALA A 315 -22.35 14.42 -8.09
C ALA A 315 -22.97 15.81 -8.27
N GLY A 316 -23.09 16.32 -9.50
CA GLY A 316 -23.76 17.60 -9.80
C GLY A 316 -25.28 17.50 -10.05
N ALA A 317 -25.84 16.29 -10.02
CA ALA A 317 -27.26 16.04 -10.25
C ALA A 317 -28.05 15.67 -8.97
N GLN A 318 -27.40 15.76 -7.80
CA GLN A 318 -28.00 15.63 -6.46
C GLN A 318 -27.87 16.96 -5.72
#